data_AF-Q6CMD5-F1
#
_entry.id   AF-Q6CMD5-F1
#
_cell.length_a   1.000
_cell.length_b   1.000
_cell.length_c   1.000
_cell.angle_alpha   90.00
_cell.angle_beta   90.00
_cell.angle_gamma   90.00
#
_symmetry.space_group_name_H-M   'P 1'
#
loop_
_entity.id
_entity.type
_entity.pdbx_description
1 polymer ?
#
loop_
_entity_poly.entity_id
_entity_poly.type
_entity_poly.pdbx_seq_one_letter_code
_entity_poly.pdbx_strand_id
1 'polypeptide(L)'
;MQQQSNMVHLPQTFLSYPLYIGVEVALGVLTFNKFSGMYGVLALFTGHPLDFVQWTFYIWSIFCLVVFISGIRQVYKPNILLMSTVTFVFSVDTIVSCIYCLWFTAVWFSQEGSTDVTDLKSAGTALGPAHEGTTSTISTKVDTSKSASSGYEFFLIILLTLVPLAVRFYFNFIIIAFQQQLLRSGKFTFDQNDIEVNLHNRNILFKWRYKFEKWCFYLCKRYL
;
A
#
# COMPACT_ATOMS: atom_id res chain seq x y z
N MET A 1 0.42 36.59 -13.85
CA MET A 1 1.71 36.67 -13.14
C MET A 1 2.25 35.25 -13.01
N GLN A 2 3.40 35.02 -13.62
CA GLN A 2 4.07 33.72 -13.69
C GLN A 2 4.56 33.33 -12.29
N GLN A 3 4.08 32.21 -11.77
CA GLN A 3 4.71 31.57 -10.62
C GLN A 3 5.49 30.37 -11.14
N GLN A 4 6.73 30.65 -11.52
CA GLN A 4 7.74 29.66 -11.85
C GLN A 4 8.20 29.03 -10.52
N SER A 5 7.41 28.09 -10.01
CA SER A 5 7.72 27.34 -8.79
C SER A 5 8.86 26.36 -9.08
N ASN A 6 9.91 26.42 -8.26
CA ASN A 6 11.07 25.49 -8.24
C ASN A 6 10.67 24.09 -8.70
N MET A 7 11.14 23.70 -9.90
CA MET A 7 10.72 22.46 -10.53
C MET A 7 11.38 21.29 -9.81
N VAL A 8 10.64 20.61 -8.93
CA VAL A 8 11.00 19.24 -8.57
C VAL A 8 10.89 18.42 -9.87
N HIS A 9 12.01 17.88 -10.33
CA HIS A 9 12.10 17.19 -11.60
C HIS A 9 11.55 15.76 -11.46
N LEU A 10 10.22 15.64 -11.49
CA LEU A 10 9.55 14.34 -11.41
C LEU A 10 9.61 13.59 -12.75
N PRO A 11 9.53 12.25 -12.74
CA PRO A 11 9.57 11.44 -13.95
C PRO A 11 8.43 11.80 -14.89
N GLN A 12 8.75 12.15 -16.13
CA GLN A 12 7.76 12.52 -17.15
C GLN A 12 7.20 11.32 -17.92
N THR A 13 7.87 10.17 -17.82
CA THR A 13 7.50 8.91 -18.49
C THR A 13 7.70 7.74 -17.55
N PHE A 14 6.91 6.68 -17.75
CA PHE A 14 7.06 5.40 -17.05
C PHE A 14 7.78 4.42 -17.98
N LEU A 15 9.08 4.16 -17.79
CA LEU A 15 9.84 3.25 -18.67
C LEU A 15 9.63 3.54 -20.18
N SER A 16 9.65 4.83 -20.55
CA SER A 16 9.34 5.34 -21.91
C SER A 16 7.87 5.26 -22.35
N TYR A 17 6.97 4.72 -21.54
CA TYR A 17 5.52 4.72 -21.75
C TYR A 17 4.84 5.94 -21.12
N PRO A 18 3.58 6.24 -21.52
CA PRO A 18 2.78 7.26 -20.87
C PRO A 18 2.58 7.00 -19.38
N LEU A 19 2.54 8.07 -18.60
CA LEU A 19 2.51 8.00 -17.14
C LEU A 19 1.26 7.29 -16.59
N TYR A 20 0.13 7.34 -17.32
CA TYR A 20 -1.11 6.67 -16.92
C TYR A 20 -0.99 5.14 -16.92
N ILE A 21 -0.15 4.54 -17.80
CA ILE A 21 0.18 3.09 -17.75
C ILE A 21 0.89 2.78 -16.43
N GLY A 22 1.87 3.61 -16.07
CA GLY A 22 2.61 3.43 -14.82
C GLY A 22 1.70 3.47 -13.59
N VAL A 23 0.73 4.39 -13.58
CA VAL A 23 -0.27 4.48 -12.51
C VAL A 23 -1.19 3.27 -12.50
N GLU A 24 -1.66 2.79 -13.65
CA GLU A 24 -2.50 1.59 -13.74
C GLU A 24 -1.78 0.35 -13.23
N VAL A 25 -0.53 0.13 -13.66
CA VAL A 25 0.31 -0.98 -13.20
C VAL A 25 0.57 -0.89 -11.70
N ALA A 26 0.95 0.30 -11.21
CA ALA A 26 1.20 0.52 -9.79
C ALA A 26 -0.04 0.19 -8.94
N LEU A 27 -1.20 0.74 -9.31
CA LEU A 27 -2.46 0.48 -8.61
C LEU A 27 -2.88 -0.98 -8.72
N GLY A 28 -2.71 -1.61 -9.89
CA GLY A 28 -3.05 -3.03 -10.11
C GLY A 28 -2.24 -3.96 -9.21
N VAL A 29 -0.91 -3.81 -9.21
CA VAL A 29 0.00 -4.62 -8.38
C VAL A 29 -0.29 -4.43 -6.90
N LEU A 30 -0.48 -3.19 -6.43
CA LEU A 30 -0.80 -2.95 -5.03
C LEU A 30 -2.19 -3.45 -4.65
N THR A 31 -3.19 -3.29 -5.52
CA THR A 31 -4.54 -3.83 -5.26
C THR A 31 -4.48 -5.35 -5.10
N PHE A 32 -3.74 -6.04 -5.97
CA PHE A 32 -3.52 -7.49 -5.83
C PHE A 32 -2.82 -7.83 -4.51
N ASN A 33 -1.78 -7.08 -4.13
CA ASN A 33 -1.10 -7.25 -2.85
C ASN A 33 -2.08 -7.07 -1.67
N LYS A 34 -2.97 -6.07 -1.72
CA LYS A 34 -3.94 -5.77 -0.65
C LYS A 34 -5.06 -6.82 -0.52
N PHE A 35 -5.35 -7.58 -1.57
CA PHE A 35 -6.26 -8.74 -1.46
C PHE A 35 -5.72 -9.80 -0.50
N SER A 36 -4.39 -9.95 -0.35
CA SER A 36 -3.81 -10.83 0.69
C SER A 36 -4.27 -10.44 2.10
N GLY A 37 -4.44 -9.14 2.37
CA GLY A 37 -4.97 -8.63 3.64
C GLY A 37 -6.44 -8.97 3.87
N MET A 38 -7.26 -9.11 2.82
CA MET A 38 -8.64 -9.59 2.96
C MET A 38 -8.70 -11.05 3.44
N TYR A 39 -7.76 -11.89 2.98
CA TYR A 39 -7.64 -13.26 3.49
C TYR A 39 -7.22 -13.29 4.97
N GLY A 40 -6.43 -12.31 5.43
CA GLY A 40 -6.11 -12.14 6.86
C GLY A 40 -7.36 -11.86 7.72
N VAL A 41 -8.31 -11.07 7.21
CA VAL A 41 -9.59 -10.80 7.91
C VAL A 41 -10.48 -12.05 7.96
N LEU A 42 -10.43 -12.92 6.95
CA LEU A 42 -11.18 -14.18 6.97
C LEU A 42 -10.77 -15.10 8.13
N ALA A 43 -9.53 -15.03 8.59
CA ALA A 43 -9.06 -15.79 9.75
C ALA A 43 -9.74 -15.40 11.08
N LEU A 44 -10.37 -14.21 11.14
CA LEU A 44 -11.19 -13.82 12.30
C LEU A 44 -12.46 -14.64 12.40
N PHE A 45 -13.06 -14.97 11.26
CA PHE A 45 -14.29 -15.77 11.23
C PHE A 45 -14.02 -17.25 11.54
N THR A 46 -12.75 -17.68 11.51
CA THR A 46 -12.35 -19.04 11.90
C THR A 46 -11.97 -19.17 13.38
N GLY A 47 -12.10 -18.10 14.17
CA GLY A 47 -11.90 -18.14 15.63
C GLY A 47 -10.46 -17.99 16.10
N HIS A 48 -9.57 -17.49 15.25
CA HIS A 48 -8.14 -17.37 15.57
C HIS A 48 -7.81 -16.05 16.30
N PRO A 49 -7.01 -16.04 17.38
CA PRO A 49 -6.61 -14.81 18.06
C PRO A 49 -5.69 -13.96 17.17
N LEU A 50 -6.15 -12.78 16.76
CA LEU A 50 -5.34 -11.79 16.05
C LEU A 50 -4.80 -10.74 17.01
N ASP A 51 -3.54 -10.37 16.82
CA ASP A 51 -2.95 -9.24 17.53
C ASP A 51 -3.55 -7.90 17.07
N PHE A 52 -3.55 -6.90 17.96
CA PHE A 52 -4.11 -5.58 17.70
C PHE A 52 -3.42 -4.87 16.52
N VAL A 53 -2.10 -5.09 16.36
CA VAL A 53 -1.31 -4.51 15.27
C VAL A 53 -1.74 -5.11 13.92
N GLN A 54 -2.00 -6.42 13.89
CA GLN A 54 -2.53 -7.12 12.70
C GLN A 54 -3.94 -6.62 12.34
N TRP A 55 -4.80 -6.43 13.33
CA TRP A 55 -6.15 -5.84 13.15
C TRP A 55 -6.10 -4.50 12.42
N THR A 56 -5.24 -3.60 12.90
CA THR A 56 -5.09 -2.27 12.31
C THR A 56 -4.58 -2.35 10.87
N PHE A 57 -3.66 -3.28 10.59
CA PHE A 57 -3.10 -3.48 9.24
C PHE A 57 -4.18 -3.94 8.26
N TYR A 58 -5.00 -4.90 8.66
CA TYR A 58 -6.00 -5.47 7.78
C TYR A 58 -7.15 -4.49 7.49
N ILE A 59 -7.60 -3.73 8.50
CA ILE A 59 -8.60 -2.66 8.30
C ILE A 59 -8.05 -1.59 7.35
N TRP A 60 -6.80 -1.16 7.56
CA TRP A 60 -6.13 -0.22 6.67
C TRP A 60 -6.03 -0.77 5.24
N SER A 61 -5.72 -2.07 5.08
CA SER A 61 -5.64 -2.74 3.78
C SER A 61 -6.98 -2.71 3.03
N ILE A 62 -8.10 -2.99 3.72
CA ILE A 62 -9.45 -2.92 3.12
C ILE A 62 -9.78 -1.49 2.68
N PHE A 63 -9.47 -0.49 3.51
CA PHE A 63 -9.68 0.91 3.14
C PHE A 63 -8.89 1.30 1.88
N CYS A 64 -7.60 0.99 1.84
CA CYS A 64 -6.76 1.24 0.67
C CYS A 64 -7.28 0.52 -0.58
N LEU A 65 -7.76 -0.72 -0.44
CA LEU A 65 -8.31 -1.50 -1.55
C LEU A 65 -9.48 -0.77 -2.23
N VAL A 66 -10.42 -0.22 -1.46
CA VAL A 66 -11.58 0.52 -2.00
C VAL A 66 -11.12 1.77 -2.77
N VAL A 67 -10.13 2.48 -2.24
CA VAL A 67 -9.57 3.67 -2.89
C VAL A 67 -8.83 3.30 -4.18
N PHE A 68 -7.99 2.27 -4.16
CA PHE A 68 -7.19 1.87 -5.31
C PHE A 68 -8.04 1.30 -6.46
N ILE A 69 -9.08 0.50 -6.15
CA ILE A 69 -10.05 0.05 -7.16
C ILE A 69 -10.77 1.24 -7.79
N SER A 70 -11.16 2.24 -6.98
CA SER A 70 -11.77 3.46 -7.48
C SER A 70 -10.81 4.23 -8.40
N GLY A 71 -9.52 4.27 -8.04
CA GLY A 71 -8.45 4.88 -8.83
C GLY A 71 -8.27 4.22 -10.20
N ILE A 72 -8.14 2.89 -10.23
CA ILE A 72 -7.98 2.11 -11.49
C ILE A 72 -9.08 2.46 -12.49
N ARG A 73 -10.35 2.53 -12.04
CA ARG A 73 -11.49 2.84 -12.92
C ARG A 73 -11.43 4.25 -13.53
N GLN A 74 -10.69 5.17 -12.93
CA GLN A 74 -10.62 6.56 -13.35
C GLN A 74 -9.29 6.93 -14.03
N VAL A 75 -8.34 6.00 -14.22
CA VAL A 75 -7.04 6.30 -14.84
C VAL A 75 -7.19 6.89 -16.25
N TYR A 76 -8.10 6.34 -17.06
CA TYR A 76 -8.32 6.78 -18.46
C TYR A 76 -9.20 8.03 -18.58
N LYS A 77 -10.06 8.29 -17.58
CA LYS A 77 -10.94 9.47 -17.49
C LYS A 77 -10.76 10.11 -16.12
N PRO A 78 -9.63 10.81 -15.90
CA PRO A 78 -9.20 11.20 -14.56
C PRO A 78 -10.10 12.29 -13.96
N ASN A 79 -10.72 11.99 -12.82
CA ASN A 79 -11.24 13.01 -11.93
C ASN A 79 -10.12 13.50 -11.00
N ILE A 80 -9.86 14.80 -11.01
CA ILE A 80 -8.77 15.40 -10.23
C ILE A 80 -8.95 15.16 -8.72
N LEU A 81 -10.18 15.21 -8.19
CA LEU A 81 -10.44 15.01 -6.76
C LEU A 81 -10.15 13.57 -6.34
N LEU A 82 -10.64 12.59 -7.11
CA LEU A 82 -10.36 11.19 -6.82
C LEU A 82 -8.86 10.89 -6.99
N MET A 83 -8.23 11.36 -8.07
CA MET A 83 -6.80 11.12 -8.30
C MET A 83 -5.93 11.73 -7.19
N SER A 84 -6.28 12.91 -6.67
CA SER A 84 -5.61 13.49 -5.49
C SER A 84 -5.74 12.60 -4.26
N THR A 85 -6.92 12.01 -4.07
CA THR A 85 -7.18 11.09 -2.96
C THR A 85 -6.37 9.81 -3.10
N VAL A 86 -6.31 9.26 -4.32
CA VAL A 86 -5.49 8.08 -4.64
C VAL A 86 -4.02 8.37 -4.36
N THR A 87 -3.48 9.51 -4.82
CA THR A 87 -2.10 9.92 -4.55
C THR A 87 -1.84 10.01 -3.05
N PHE A 88 -2.68 10.72 -2.31
CA PHE A 88 -2.52 10.88 -0.86
C PHE A 88 -2.56 9.54 -0.13
N VAL A 89 -3.59 8.73 -0.39
CA VAL A 89 -3.76 7.41 0.25
C VAL A 89 -2.61 6.48 -0.11
N PHE A 90 -2.12 6.50 -1.35
CA PHE A 90 -0.97 5.71 -1.78
C PHE A 90 0.32 6.13 -1.02
N SER A 91 0.54 7.43 -0.83
CA SER A 91 1.67 7.93 -0.05
C SER A 91 1.59 7.57 1.43
N VAL A 92 0.43 7.73 2.05
CA VAL A 92 0.24 7.26 3.43
C VAL A 92 0.41 5.75 3.53
N ASP A 93 -0.14 4.99 2.59
CA ASP A 93 -0.02 3.53 2.57
C ASP A 93 1.44 3.06 2.44
N THR A 94 2.25 3.79 1.67
CA THR A 94 3.68 3.51 1.55
C THR A 94 4.38 3.70 2.91
N ILE A 95 4.08 4.79 3.63
CA ILE A 95 4.65 5.06 4.97
C ILE A 95 4.19 4.00 5.98
N VAL A 96 2.89 3.70 6.01
CA VAL A 96 2.32 2.66 6.88
C VAL A 96 3.00 1.32 6.58
N SER A 97 3.15 0.95 5.31
CA SER A 97 3.84 -0.28 4.91
C SER A 97 5.29 -0.33 5.40
N CYS A 98 6.02 0.80 5.41
CA CYS A 98 7.37 0.86 5.99
C CYS A 98 7.35 0.61 7.50
N ILE A 99 6.43 1.26 8.23
CA ILE A 99 6.31 1.10 9.69
C ILE A 99 6.01 -0.37 10.03
N TYR A 100 5.08 -0.98 9.31
CA TYR A 100 4.75 -2.40 9.49
C TYR A 100 5.90 -3.32 9.13
N CYS A 101 6.66 -3.02 8.07
CA CYS A 101 7.85 -3.78 7.70
C CYS A 101 8.91 -3.73 8.81
N LEU A 102 9.15 -2.56 9.41
CA LEU A 102 10.09 -2.39 10.52
C LEU A 102 9.64 -3.14 11.77
N TRP A 103 8.36 -2.99 12.14
CA TRP A 103 7.77 -3.70 13.28
C TRP A 103 7.87 -5.22 13.09
N PHE A 104 7.48 -5.72 11.91
CA PHE A 104 7.56 -7.14 11.57
C PHE A 104 8.99 -7.67 11.69
N THR A 105 9.95 -6.93 11.13
CA THR A 105 11.36 -7.30 11.18
C THR A 105 11.87 -7.36 12.63
N ALA A 106 11.50 -6.38 13.46
CA ALA A 106 11.89 -6.36 14.87
C ALA A 106 11.31 -7.54 15.67
N VAL A 107 10.04 -7.87 15.44
CA VAL A 107 9.38 -9.04 16.06
C VAL A 107 10.04 -10.33 15.61
N TRP A 108 10.33 -10.45 14.31
CA TRP A 108 10.99 -11.61 13.72
C TRP A 108 12.35 -11.89 14.38
N PHE A 109 13.23 -10.89 14.41
CA PHE A 109 14.57 -11.03 15.01
C PHE A 109 14.53 -11.29 16.52
N SER A 110 13.52 -10.76 17.23
CA SER A 110 13.37 -11.00 18.67
C SER A 110 13.01 -12.46 19.00
N GLN A 111 12.26 -13.11 18.11
CA GLN A 111 11.88 -14.53 18.27
C GLN A 111 13.04 -15.47 17.91
N GLU A 112 13.80 -15.14 16.85
CA GLU A 112 14.98 -15.91 16.41
C GLU A 112 16.06 -15.99 17.52
N GLY A 113 16.27 -14.91 18.28
CA GLY A 113 17.24 -14.86 19.38
C GLY A 113 16.84 -15.64 20.64
N SER A 114 15.61 -16.17 20.70
CA SER A 114 15.07 -16.86 21.89
C SER A 114 14.97 -18.38 21.74
N THR A 115 15.20 -18.92 20.54
CA THR A 115 15.17 -20.37 20.25
C THR A 115 16.56 -20.88 19.90
N ASP A 116 17.20 -21.52 20.88
CA ASP A 116 18.30 -22.44 20.61
C ASP A 116 17.76 -23.57 19.71
N VAL A 117 18.47 -23.85 18.61
CA VAL A 117 18.31 -24.95 17.64
C VAL A 117 17.06 -25.01 16.72
N THR A 118 17.34 -24.81 15.42
CA THR A 118 16.77 -25.51 14.24
C THR A 118 15.26 -25.59 14.09
N ASP A 119 14.58 -24.46 13.92
CA ASP A 119 13.41 -24.41 13.04
C ASP A 119 13.23 -22.98 12.55
N LEU A 120 13.70 -22.70 11.33
CA LEU A 120 13.42 -21.46 10.64
C LEU A 120 11.91 -21.44 10.36
N LYS A 121 11.11 -20.85 11.26
CA LYS A 121 9.71 -20.58 10.96
C LYS A 121 9.68 -19.79 9.65
N SER A 122 8.81 -20.17 8.72
CA SER A 122 8.71 -19.46 7.44
C SER A 122 8.27 -18.01 7.69
N ALA A 123 8.85 -17.03 6.99
CA ALA A 123 8.45 -15.62 7.07
C ALA A 123 6.92 -15.40 6.91
N GLY A 124 6.22 -16.33 6.25
CA GLY A 124 4.76 -16.35 6.15
C GLY A 124 4.02 -16.64 7.46
N THR A 125 4.65 -17.29 8.44
CA THR A 125 4.03 -17.66 9.72
C THR A 125 3.83 -16.45 10.63
N ALA A 126 4.69 -15.42 10.56
CA ALA A 126 4.52 -14.19 11.35
C ALA A 126 3.50 -13.20 10.75
N LEU A 127 3.14 -13.37 9.46
CA LEU A 127 2.02 -12.66 8.81
C LEU A 127 0.70 -13.45 8.87
N GLY A 128 0.79 -14.73 9.24
CA GLY A 128 -0.36 -15.58 9.50
C GLY A 128 -0.94 -15.31 10.89
N PRO A 129 -2.18 -15.75 11.12
CA PRO A 129 -2.77 -15.75 12.45
C PRO A 129 -1.82 -16.51 13.40
N ALA A 130 -1.49 -15.93 14.56
CA ALA A 130 -0.50 -16.45 15.49
C ALA A 130 -0.83 -17.89 15.92
N HIS A 131 -0.25 -18.92 15.29
CA HIS A 131 -0.38 -20.28 15.79
C HIS A 131 0.44 -20.42 17.07
N GLU A 132 -0.13 -19.97 18.19
CA GLU A 132 0.29 -20.39 19.53
C GLU A 132 -0.03 -21.88 19.68
N GLY A 133 1.03 -22.69 19.75
CA GLY A 133 1.05 -23.97 20.46
C GLY A 133 0.23 -25.13 19.87
N THR A 134 0.91 -26.06 19.21
CA THR A 134 0.87 -27.48 19.59
C THR A 134 2.13 -28.14 19.05
N THR A 135 3.06 -28.41 19.96
CA THR A 135 4.18 -29.32 19.77
C THR A 135 3.63 -30.71 19.48
N SER A 136 3.46 -31.04 18.20
CA SER A 136 3.32 -32.42 17.75
C SER A 136 4.63 -32.85 17.14
N THR A 137 5.44 -33.48 17.97
CA THR A 137 6.68 -34.19 17.66
C THR A 137 6.38 -35.31 16.67
N ILE A 138 6.24 -34.99 15.38
CA ILE A 138 6.33 -35.99 14.32
C ILE A 138 7.75 -35.92 13.80
N SER A 139 8.57 -36.83 14.35
CA SER A 139 9.91 -37.17 13.86
C SER A 139 9.79 -37.76 12.44
N THR A 140 9.60 -36.90 11.44
CA THR A 140 9.90 -37.26 10.06
C THR A 140 11.31 -36.75 9.82
N LYS A 141 12.30 -37.66 9.83
CA LYS A 141 13.61 -37.41 9.23
C LYS A 141 13.37 -37.09 7.76
N VAL A 142 13.10 -35.83 7.45
CA VAL A 142 13.26 -35.30 6.11
C VAL A 142 14.74 -34.94 6.03
N ASP A 143 15.48 -35.69 5.24
CA ASP A 143 16.84 -35.33 4.86
C ASP A 143 16.79 -34.00 4.08
N THR A 144 16.75 -32.88 4.81
CA THR A 144 16.94 -31.53 4.27
C THR A 144 18.41 -31.40 3.92
N SER A 145 18.73 -31.97 2.76
CA SER A 145 19.96 -31.77 2.02
C SER A 145 20.33 -30.29 2.04
N LYS A 146 21.44 -29.98 2.73
CA LYS A 146 22.30 -28.79 2.57
C LYS A 146 21.76 -27.74 1.60
N SER A 147 21.16 -26.67 2.08
CA SER A 147 20.85 -25.51 1.24
C SER A 147 21.26 -24.22 1.93
N ALA A 148 22.30 -23.60 1.36
CA ALA A 148 22.81 -22.26 1.64
C ALA A 148 23.56 -22.02 2.96
N SER A 149 24.63 -21.21 2.88
CA SER A 149 25.29 -20.59 4.04
C SER A 149 24.28 -19.66 4.73
N SER A 150 24.27 -19.58 6.06
CA SER A 150 23.41 -18.68 6.84
C SER A 150 23.43 -17.23 6.29
N GLY A 151 24.58 -16.76 5.82
CA GLY A 151 24.70 -15.43 5.19
C GLY A 151 23.92 -15.27 3.87
N TYR A 152 23.74 -16.34 3.11
CA TYR A 152 22.96 -16.32 1.87
C TYR A 152 21.45 -16.25 2.14
N GLU A 153 20.96 -16.96 3.17
CA GLU A 153 19.55 -16.88 3.57
C GLU A 153 19.19 -15.47 4.06
N PHE A 154 20.02 -14.87 4.92
CA PHE A 154 19.82 -13.48 5.35
C PHE A 154 19.87 -12.49 4.19
N PHE A 155 20.82 -12.65 3.26
CA PHE A 155 20.90 -11.79 2.08
C PHE A 155 19.63 -11.89 1.22
N LEU A 156 19.12 -13.10 0.98
CA LEU A 156 17.89 -13.28 0.21
C LEU A 156 16.66 -12.68 0.89
N ILE A 157 16.53 -12.81 2.22
CA ILE A 157 15.41 -12.22 2.97
C ILE A 157 15.46 -10.70 2.90
N ILE A 158 16.63 -10.10 3.12
CA ILE A 158 16.83 -8.65 3.03
C ILE A 158 16.52 -8.16 1.60
N LEU A 159 17.03 -8.87 0.58
CA LEU A 159 16.77 -8.55 -0.82
C LEU A 159 15.28 -8.63 -1.16
N LEU A 160 14.61 -9.72 -0.75
CA LEU A 160 13.18 -9.94 -0.99
C LEU A 160 12.32 -8.91 -0.26
N THR A 161 12.81 -8.31 0.82
CA THR A 161 12.10 -7.27 1.58
C THR A 161 12.35 -5.87 1.00
N LEU A 162 13.59 -5.55 0.65
CA LEU A 162 13.97 -4.22 0.15
C LEU A 162 13.49 -3.96 -1.27
N VAL A 163 13.52 -4.97 -2.16
CA VAL A 163 13.12 -4.78 -3.56
C VAL A 163 11.65 -4.33 -3.70
N PRO A 164 10.66 -4.99 -3.07
CA PRO A 164 9.28 -4.52 -3.10
C PRO A 164 9.09 -3.13 -2.49
N LEU A 165 9.88 -2.79 -1.46
CA LEU A 165 9.84 -1.48 -0.83
C LEU A 165 10.35 -0.39 -1.79
N ALA A 166 11.48 -0.62 -2.44
CA ALA A 166 12.03 0.29 -3.45
C ALA A 166 11.06 0.48 -4.63
N VAL A 167 10.44 -0.60 -5.11
CA VAL A 167 9.41 -0.55 -6.15
C VAL A 167 8.20 0.29 -5.72
N ARG A 168 7.75 0.16 -4.46
CA ARG A 168 6.67 0.99 -3.92
C ARG A 168 7.01 2.47 -3.91
N PHE A 169 8.23 2.83 -3.49
CA PHE A 169 8.69 4.22 -3.54
C PHE A 169 8.72 4.75 -4.97
N TYR A 170 9.20 3.94 -5.93
CA TYR A 170 9.20 4.32 -7.34
C TYR A 170 7.78 4.59 -7.87
N PHE A 171 6.83 3.67 -7.60
CA PHE A 171 5.43 3.87 -7.97
C PHE A 171 4.80 5.08 -7.30
N ASN A 172 5.21 5.41 -6.08
CA ASN A 172 4.78 6.63 -5.39
C ASN A 172 5.13 7.88 -6.22
N PHE A 173 6.38 7.98 -6.65
CA PHE A 173 6.83 9.09 -7.49
C PHE A 173 6.08 9.16 -8.82
N ILE A 174 5.78 8.02 -9.44
CA ILE A 174 4.99 7.95 -10.68
C ILE A 174 3.57 8.49 -10.49
N ILE A 175 2.89 8.10 -9.41
CA ILE A 175 1.53 8.58 -9.10
C ILE A 175 1.52 10.06 -8.77
N ILE A 176 2.53 10.55 -8.04
CA ILE A 176 2.68 11.98 -7.76
C ILE A 176 2.91 12.78 -9.05
N ALA A 177 3.78 12.29 -9.94
CA ALA A 177 4.06 12.92 -11.22
C ALA A 177 2.79 13.00 -12.09
N PHE A 178 1.96 11.94 -12.07
CA PHE A 178 0.70 11.92 -12.79
C PHE A 178 -0.27 12.96 -12.26
N GLN A 179 -0.38 13.07 -10.93
CA GLN A 179 -1.22 14.08 -10.31
C GLN A 179 -0.74 15.50 -10.63
N GLN A 180 0.57 15.76 -10.65
CA GLN A 180 1.11 17.05 -11.10
C GLN A 180 0.74 17.37 -12.55
N GLN A 181 0.83 16.38 -13.44
CA GLN A 181 0.43 16.55 -14.83
C GLN A 181 -1.07 16.88 -14.95
N LEU A 182 -1.92 16.22 -14.16
CA LEU A 182 -3.35 16.52 -14.09
C LEU A 182 -3.62 17.94 -13.59
N LEU A 183 -2.96 18.37 -12.51
CA LEU A 183 -3.12 19.72 -11.94
C LEU A 183 -2.69 20.82 -12.92
N ARG A 184 -1.59 20.60 -13.66
CA ARG A 184 -1.09 21.54 -14.67
C ARG A 184 -1.97 21.61 -15.90
N SER A 185 -2.61 20.50 -16.27
CA SER A 185 -3.43 20.44 -17.48
C SER A 185 -4.65 21.38 -17.43
N GLY A 186 -5.13 21.77 -16.23
CA GLY A 186 -6.20 22.76 -16.04
C GLY A 186 -7.57 22.40 -16.65
N LYS A 187 -7.64 21.32 -17.44
CA LYS A 187 -8.77 20.92 -18.28
C LYS A 187 -9.97 20.36 -17.51
N PHE A 188 -9.86 20.20 -16.19
CA PHE A 188 -10.94 19.68 -15.34
C PHE A 188 -11.24 20.64 -14.19
N THR A 189 -11.42 21.92 -14.51
CA THR A 189 -12.05 22.86 -13.59
C THR A 189 -13.54 22.48 -13.55
N PHE A 190 -13.88 21.62 -12.59
CA PHE A 190 -15.27 21.23 -12.32
C PHE A 190 -16.09 22.49 -12.01
N ASP A 191 -17.30 22.60 -12.55
CA ASP A 191 -18.26 23.58 -12.07
C ASP A 191 -18.65 23.18 -10.64
N GLN A 192 -17.89 23.71 -9.68
CA GLN A 192 -17.95 23.34 -8.28
C GLN A 192 -19.35 23.62 -7.70
N ASN A 193 -20.07 24.57 -8.29
CA ASN A 193 -21.39 24.99 -7.87
C ASN A 193 -22.44 23.88 -8.07
N ASP A 194 -22.43 23.21 -9.22
CA ASP A 194 -23.40 22.14 -9.53
C ASP A 194 -23.26 20.93 -8.62
N ILE A 195 -22.02 20.61 -8.24
CA ILE A 195 -21.71 19.49 -7.33
C ILE A 195 -22.12 19.85 -5.90
N GLU A 196 -21.89 21.08 -5.46
CA GLU A 196 -22.26 21.53 -4.11
C GLU A 196 -23.77 21.57 -3.90
N VAL A 197 -24.53 22.00 -4.92
CA VAL A 197 -26.00 21.94 -4.92
C VAL A 197 -26.49 20.49 -4.84
N ASN A 198 -25.91 19.58 -5.64
CA ASN A 198 -26.25 18.15 -5.58
C ASN A 198 -25.86 17.49 -4.25
N LEU A 199 -24.80 17.96 -3.59
CA LEU A 199 -24.32 17.39 -2.33
C LEU A 199 -25.34 17.56 -1.21
N HIS A 200 -26.09 18.66 -1.19
CA HIS A 200 -27.01 18.98 -0.09
C HIS A 200 -28.09 17.90 0.08
N ASN A 201 -28.55 17.32 -1.04
CA ASN A 201 -29.60 16.32 -1.11
C ASN A 201 -29.10 14.85 -0.98
N ARG A 202 -27.81 14.63 -0.72
CA ARG A 202 -27.21 13.28 -0.70
C ARG A 202 -26.87 12.81 0.71
N ASN A 203 -26.71 11.49 0.84
CA ASN A 203 -26.40 10.81 2.10
C ASN A 203 -25.13 11.36 2.78
N ILE A 204 -25.09 11.30 4.11
CA ILE A 204 -23.99 11.82 4.95
C ILE A 204 -22.64 11.20 4.57
N LEU A 205 -22.60 9.90 4.24
CA LEU A 205 -21.38 9.23 3.80
C LEU A 205 -20.80 9.84 2.51
N PHE A 206 -21.66 10.24 1.57
CA PHE A 206 -21.23 10.88 0.34
C PHE A 206 -20.63 12.27 0.64
N LYS A 207 -21.26 13.03 1.55
CA LYS A 207 -20.74 14.32 2.01
C LYS A 207 -19.36 14.18 2.68
N TRP A 208 -19.19 13.17 3.53
CA TRP A 208 -17.90 12.89 4.19
C TRP A 208 -16.81 12.51 3.19
N ARG A 209 -17.10 11.58 2.28
CA ARG A 209 -16.17 11.20 1.21
C ARG A 209 -15.77 12.40 0.36
N TYR A 210 -16.73 13.21 -0.06
CA TYR A 210 -16.44 14.39 -0.87
C TYR A 210 -15.60 15.44 -0.11
N LYS A 211 -15.89 15.68 1.18
CA LYS A 211 -15.06 16.55 2.02
C LYS A 211 -13.62 16.04 2.12
N PHE A 212 -13.45 14.72 2.29
CA PHE A 212 -12.14 14.08 2.32
C PHE A 212 -11.40 14.25 0.99
N GLU A 213 -12.07 14.00 -0.13
CA GLU A 213 -11.48 14.17 -1.47
C GLU A 213 -11.05 15.62 -1.73
N LYS A 214 -11.88 16.60 -1.34
CA LYS A 214 -11.51 18.03 -1.39
C LYS A 214 -10.30 18.34 -0.54
N TRP A 215 -10.25 17.82 0.68
CA TRP A 215 -9.13 18.04 1.59
C TRP A 215 -7.82 17.47 1.02
N CYS A 216 -7.84 16.24 0.49
CA CYS A 216 -6.70 15.63 -0.22
C CYS A 216 -6.28 16.47 -1.42
N PHE A 217 -7.22 16.98 -2.21
CA PHE A 217 -6.93 17.87 -3.34
C PHE A 217 -6.21 19.16 -2.91
N TYR A 218 -6.70 19.84 -1.87
CA TYR A 218 -6.04 21.06 -1.37
C TYR A 218 -4.64 20.77 -0.84
N LEU A 219 -4.45 19.62 -0.18
CA LEU A 219 -3.16 19.19 0.30
C LEU A 219 -2.21 18.92 -0.87
N CYS A 220 -2.63 18.14 -1.87
CA CYS A 220 -1.87 17.90 -3.10
C CYS A 220 -1.51 19.22 -3.79
N LYS A 221 -2.47 20.14 -3.99
CA LYS A 221 -2.23 21.44 -4.62
C LYS A 221 -1.27 22.33 -3.84
N ARG A 222 -1.18 22.18 -2.51
CA ARG A 222 -0.27 22.95 -1.67
C ARG A 222 1.17 22.42 -1.71
N TYR A 223 1.33 21.11 -1.84
CA TYR A 223 2.63 20.43 -1.76
C TYR A 223 3.24 20.07 -3.13
N LEU A 224 2.48 20.16 -4.23
CA LEU A 224 2.89 19.84 -5.60
C LEU A 224 2.92 21.05 -6.53
#